data_AF-W2CSY3-F1
#
_entry.id   AF-W2CSY3-F1
#
_cell.length_a   1.000
_cell.length_b   1.000
_cell.length_c   1.000
_cell.angle_alpha   90.00
_cell.angle_beta   90.00
_cell.angle_gamma   90.00
#
_symmetry.space_group_name_H-M   'P 1'
#
loop_
_entity.id
_entity.type
_entity.pdbx_description
1 polymer ?
#
loop_
_entity_poly.entity_id
_entity_poly.type
_entity_poly.pdbx_seq_one_letter_code
_entity_poly.pdbx_strand_id
1 'polypeptide(L)' 'SHKEDLAAFRETYLQPVRISHRKAVYVSDETQQRLDFVVRRIGLRGASISGYVERVLREHLDGYKDSI' A
#
# COMPACT_ATOMS: atom_id res chain seq x y z
N SER A 1 10.36 -2.59 18.65
CA SER A 1 9.58 -1.51 19.33
C SER A 1 8.51 -1.02 18.36
N HIS A 2 7.34 -0.60 18.84
CA HIS A 2 6.25 -0.13 17.96
C HIS A 2 6.68 0.94 16.94
N LYS A 3 7.67 1.78 17.29
CA LYS A 3 8.25 2.76 16.37
C LYS A 3 9.04 2.13 15.22
N GLU A 4 9.77 1.05 15.50
CA GLU A 4 10.55 0.30 14.50
C GLU A 4 9.62 -0.46 13.57
N ASP A 5 8.54 -1.05 14.10
CA ASP A 5 7.53 -1.74 13.30
C ASP A 5 6.83 -0.78 12.31
N LEU A 6 6.49 0.42 12.78
CA LEU A 6 5.95 1.47 11.91
C LEU A 6 6.96 1.99 10.88
N ALA A 7 8.26 2.03 11.23
CA ALA A 7 9.30 2.42 10.28
C ALA A 7 9.46 1.38 9.17
N ALA A 8 9.52 0.10 9.52
CA ALA A 8 9.56 -1.01 8.56
C ALA A 8 8.29 -1.03 7.69
N PHE A 9 7.11 -0.86 8.28
CA PHE A 9 5.86 -0.74 7.53
C PHE A 9 5.91 0.40 6.50
N ARG A 10 6.42 1.57 6.89
CA ARG A 10 6.57 2.72 5.98
C ARG A 10 7.52 2.43 4.83
N GLU A 11 8.65 1.79 5.13
CA GLU A 11 9.65 1.42 4.14
C GLU A 11 9.11 0.42 3.13
N THR A 12 8.36 -0.58 3.59
CA THR A 12 7.77 -1.60 2.72
C THR A 12 6.62 -1.06 1.87
N TYR A 13 5.68 -0.34 2.50
CA TYR A 13 4.36 -0.10 1.90
C TYR A 13 4.10 1.35 1.47
N LEU A 14 4.79 2.32 2.07
CA LEU A 14 4.44 3.74 1.93
C LEU A 14 5.52 4.57 1.23
N GLN A 15 6.50 3.91 0.59
CA GLN A 15 7.46 4.60 -0.26
C GLN A 15 6.81 5.07 -1.56
N PRO A 16 7.16 6.28 -2.06
CA PRO A 16 6.72 6.74 -3.37
C PRO A 16 7.01 5.71 -4.45
N VAL A 17 6.01 5.40 -5.27
CA VAL A 17 6.15 4.44 -6.37
C VAL A 17 5.56 5.04 -7.65
N ARG A 18 6.27 4.85 -8.75
CA ARG A 18 5.76 5.19 -10.08
C ARG A 18 5.04 3.98 -10.65
N ILE A 19 3.74 4.13 -10.89
CA ILE A 19 2.92 3.09 -11.50
C ILE A 19 2.62 3.52 -12.94
N SER A 20 3.25 2.86 -13.90
CA SER A 20 2.95 3.00 -15.32
C SER A 20 1.79 2.09 -15.73
N HIS A 21 1.02 2.48 -16.74
CA HIS A 21 -0.08 1.68 -17.32
C HIS A 21 -1.15 1.24 -16.30
N ARG A 22 -1.43 2.09 -15.30
CA ARG A 22 -2.40 1.79 -14.24
C ARG A 22 -3.79 1.43 -14.79
N LYS A 23 -4.44 0.47 -14.14
CA LYS A 23 -5.85 0.13 -14.32
C LYS A 23 -6.63 0.58 -13.08
N ALA A 24 -7.88 1.00 -13.26
CA ALA A 24 -8.75 1.35 -12.13
C ALA A 24 -9.35 0.07 -11.54
N VAL A 25 -9.37 0.00 -10.21
CA VAL A 25 -10.06 -1.06 -9.44
C VAL A 25 -10.98 -0.37 -8.44
N TYR A 26 -12.21 -0.87 -8.32
CA TYR A 26 -13.17 -0.36 -7.36
C TYR A 26 -13.03 -1.11 -6.03
N VAL A 27 -13.18 -0.36 -4.94
CA VAL A 27 -13.25 -0.86 -3.57
C VAL A 27 -14.45 -0.22 -2.89
N SER A 28 -14.90 -0.77 -1.76
CA SER A 28 -15.94 -0.12 -0.97
C SER A 28 -15.46 1.24 -0.44
N ASP A 29 -16.41 2.13 -0.15
CA ASP A 29 -16.12 3.43 0.47
C ASP A 29 -15.37 3.24 1.81
N GLU A 30 -15.81 2.28 2.62
CA GLU A 30 -15.15 1.93 3.89
C GLU A 30 -13.68 1.52 3.69
N THR A 31 -13.39 0.68 2.69
CA THR A 31 -12.01 0.29 2.37
C THR A 31 -11.20 1.50 1.93
N GLN A 32 -11.76 2.38 1.09
CA GLN A 32 -11.08 3.60 0.65
C GLN A 32 -10.69 4.46 1.86
N GLN A 33 -11.63 4.73 2.78
CA GLN A 33 -11.39 5.57 3.95
C GLN A 33 -10.30 5.01 4.85
N ARG A 34 -10.27 3.69 5.04
CA ARG A 34 -9.22 3.00 5.81
C ARG A 34 -7.85 3.15 5.13
N LEU A 35 -7.78 3.06 3.80
CA LEU A 35 -6.53 3.27 3.05
C LEU A 35 -6.05 4.71 3.14
N ASP A 36 -6.95 5.69 3.03
CA ASP A 36 -6.63 7.11 3.19
C ASP A 36 -6.07 7.39 4.60
N PHE A 37 -6.68 6.84 5.65
CA PHE A 37 -6.20 6.98 7.01
C PHE A 37 -4.76 6.46 7.18
N VAL A 38 -4.46 5.28 6.66
CA VAL A 38 -3.11 4.69 6.72
C VAL A 38 -2.09 5.60 6.03
N VAL A 39 -2.38 6.06 4.82
CA VAL A 39 -1.47 6.91 4.05
C VAL A 39 -1.26 8.27 4.73
N ARG A 40 -2.30 8.88 5.30
CA ARG A 40 -2.19 10.19 5.97
C ARG A 40 -1.52 10.12 7.33
N ARG A 41 -1.80 9.07 8.11
CA ARG A 41 -1.32 8.96 9.50
C ARG A 41 0.08 8.37 9.57
N ILE A 42 0.37 7.42 8.69
CA ILE A 42 1.60 6.64 8.70
C ILE A 42 2.50 7.03 7.53
N GLY A 43 1.97 7.50 6.40
CA GLY A 43 2.82 7.86 5.25
C GLY A 43 3.72 9.08 5.47
N LEU A 44 4.76 9.17 4.64
CA LEU A 44 5.54 10.39 4.46
C LEU A 44 5.01 11.19 3.26
N ARG A 45 5.51 12.40 3.05
CA ARG A 45 5.21 13.17 1.83
C ARG A 45 5.52 12.32 0.59
N GLY A 46 4.53 12.18 -0.29
CA GLY A 46 4.64 11.40 -1.52
C GLY A 46 4.10 9.97 -1.44
N ALA A 47 3.69 9.50 -0.25
CA ALA A 47 2.89 8.29 -0.14
C ALA A 47 1.51 8.50 -0.78
N SER A 48 0.98 7.48 -1.44
CA SER A 48 -0.34 7.55 -2.10
C SER A 48 -1.12 6.26 -1.87
N ILE A 49 -2.46 6.36 -1.89
CA ILE A 49 -3.35 5.21 -1.78
C ILE A 49 -3.04 4.20 -2.89
N SER A 50 -2.91 4.66 -4.13
CA SER A 50 -2.59 3.78 -5.26
C SER A 50 -1.25 3.07 -5.09
N GLY A 51 -0.22 3.77 -4.60
CA GLY A 51 1.08 3.18 -4.33
C GLY A 51 1.06 2.13 -3.21
N TYR A 52 0.31 2.42 -2.16
CA TYR A 52 0.12 1.48 -1.05
C TYR A 52 -0.61 0.22 -1.50
N VAL A 53 -1.74 0.39 -2.20
CA VAL A 53 -2.55 -0.72 -2.73
C VAL A 53 -1.73 -1.60 -3.67
N GLU A 54 -0.97 -1.01 -4.60
CA GLU A 54 -0.11 -1.75 -5.53
C GLU A 54 0.89 -2.65 -4.78
N ARG A 55 1.53 -2.13 -3.73
CA ARG A 55 2.52 -2.89 -2.95
C ARG A 55 1.88 -4.05 -2.18
N VAL A 56 0.74 -3.82 -1.53
CA VAL A 56 -0.01 -4.86 -0.82
C VAL A 56 -0.46 -5.96 -1.78
N LEU A 57 -1.01 -5.59 -2.95
CA LEU A 57 -1.47 -6.55 -3.93
C LEU A 57 -0.32 -7.35 -4.54
N ARG A 58 0.82 -6.72 -4.84
CA ARG A 58 2.00 -7.44 -5.34
C ARG A 58 2.53 -8.43 -4.33
N GLU A 59 2.70 -8.02 -3.07
CA GLU A 59 3.15 -8.95 -2.03
C GLU A 59 2.17 -10.11 -1.84
N HIS A 60 0.86 -9.81 -1.83
CA HIS A 60 -0.17 -10.82 -1.73
C HIS A 60 -0.10 -11.82 -2.90
N LEU A 61 -0.04 -11.34 -4.14
CA LEU A 61 0.07 -12.18 -5.34
C LEU A 61 1.39 -12.95 -5.40
N ASP A 62 2.49 -12.31 -4.98
CA ASP A 62 3.82 -12.92 -4.91
C ASP A 62 3.83 -14.12 -3.97
N GLY A 63 3.10 -14.05 -2.86
CA GLY A 63 2.92 -15.16 -1.92
C GLY A 63 2.17 -16.37 -2.49
N TYR A 64 1.43 -16.22 -3.59
CA TYR A 64 0.72 -17.30 -4.26
C TYR A 64 1.38 -17.74 -5.58
N LYS A 65 2.56 -17.22 -5.94
CA LYS A 65 3.23 -17.55 -7.21
C LYS A 65 3.45 -19.04 -7.46
N ASP A 66 3.61 -19.83 -6.40
CA ASP A 66 3.81 -21.28 -6.51
C ASP A 66 2.47 -22.06 -6.52
N SER A 67 1.35 -21.38 -6.33
CA SER A 67 0.00 -21.96 -6.23
C SER A 67 -0.94 -21.55 -7.38
N ILE A 68 -0.49 -20.67 -8.28
CA ILE A 68 -1.26 -20.13 -9.41
C ILE A 68 -0.55 -20.45 -10.72
#